data_AF-A0A7V7FLW2-F1
#
_entry.id   AF-A0A7V7FLW2-F1
#
_cell.length_a   1.000
_cell.length_b   1.000
_cell.length_c   1.000
_cell.angle_alpha   90.00
_cell.angle_beta   90.00
_cell.angle_gamma   90.00
#
_symmetry.space_group_name_H-M   'P 1'
#
loop_
_entity.id
_entity.type
_entity.pdbx_description
1 polymer ?
#
loop_
_entity_poly.entity_id
_entity_poly.type
_entity_poly.pdbx_seq_one_letter_code
_entity_poly.pdbx_strand_id
1 'polypeptide(L)'
;MSWYCDFAPGNPVHEDYHEREYGFPRADETALFEILALEVFQPGLSWDIVLRKRPTTAIAFGGFDVDRVAAYGDADVARLLADPGIIRNRLKVAAVIENARRIQRLRESDGGFSLWLARHHPLNRAEWTKLFRDTFKFMGPEVVGEFLMCNGYLPGAHRQSCPVYPRIAKLDPPWMQVDQGIYDDKKNN
;
A
#
# COMPACT_ATOMS: atom_id res chain seq x y z
N MET A 1 -22.28 -8.19 -3.15
CA MET A 1 -20.98 -7.56 -2.85
C MET A 1 -20.54 -6.84 -4.11
N SER A 2 -20.34 -5.53 -4.04
CA SER A 2 -19.81 -4.75 -5.18
C SER A 2 -18.29 -4.91 -5.18
N TRP A 3 -17.69 -5.37 -6.28
CA TRP A 3 -16.24 -5.46 -6.41
C TRP A 3 -15.68 -4.13 -6.86
N TYR A 4 -14.40 -3.84 -6.56
CA TYR A 4 -13.72 -2.70 -7.17
C TYR A 4 -13.78 -2.75 -8.71
N CYS A 5 -13.77 -3.97 -9.28
CA CYS A 5 -13.97 -4.24 -10.71
C CYS A 5 -15.32 -3.76 -11.28
N ASP A 6 -16.34 -3.55 -10.46
CA ASP A 6 -17.65 -3.03 -10.90
C ASP A 6 -17.68 -1.49 -10.93
N PHE A 7 -16.87 -0.85 -10.08
CA PHE A 7 -16.86 0.61 -9.92
C PHE A 7 -15.79 1.30 -10.76
N ALA A 8 -14.63 0.68 -10.95
CA ALA A 8 -13.49 1.32 -11.58
C ALA A 8 -13.66 1.64 -13.08
N PRO A 9 -14.23 0.76 -13.92
CA PRO A 9 -14.35 1.04 -15.36
C PRO A 9 -15.16 2.30 -15.66
N GLY A 10 -14.66 3.16 -16.55
CA GLY A 10 -15.29 4.42 -16.93
C GLY A 10 -15.06 5.58 -15.96
N ASN A 11 -14.40 5.34 -14.82
CA ASN A 11 -13.99 6.41 -13.91
C ASN A 11 -12.52 6.78 -14.16
N PRO A 12 -12.20 8.01 -14.59
CA PRO A 12 -10.87 8.36 -15.10
C PRO A 12 -9.68 8.06 -14.20
N VAL A 13 -9.82 8.18 -12.88
CA VAL A 13 -8.70 7.91 -11.95
C VAL A 13 -8.71 6.46 -11.44
N HIS A 14 -9.88 5.83 -11.38
CA HIS A 14 -10.01 4.47 -10.89
C HIS A 14 -9.73 3.43 -11.97
N GLU A 15 -10.09 3.70 -13.22
CA GLU A 15 -9.87 2.79 -14.35
C GLU A 15 -8.38 2.51 -14.53
N ASP A 16 -7.54 3.54 -14.59
CA ASP A 16 -6.10 3.38 -14.76
C ASP A 16 -5.47 2.63 -13.56
N TYR A 17 -5.84 3.00 -12.33
CA TYR A 17 -5.38 2.32 -11.12
C TYR A 17 -5.81 0.84 -11.11
N HIS A 18 -7.06 0.53 -11.47
CA HIS A 18 -7.57 -0.83 -11.56
C HIS A 18 -6.83 -1.66 -12.62
N GLU A 19 -6.60 -1.08 -13.80
CA GLU A 19 -6.06 -1.81 -14.95
C GLU A 19 -4.54 -1.99 -14.94
N ARG A 20 -3.82 -1.19 -14.15
CA ARG A 20 -2.35 -1.14 -14.19
C ARG A 20 -1.67 -1.29 -12.85
N GLU A 21 -2.38 -1.04 -11.74
CA GLU A 21 -1.74 -0.87 -10.44
C GLU A 21 -2.29 -1.82 -9.37
N TYR A 22 -3.61 -1.91 -9.21
CA TYR A 22 -4.23 -2.66 -8.13
C TYR A 22 -4.13 -4.17 -8.38
N GLY A 23 -3.41 -4.88 -7.51
CA GLY A 23 -3.17 -6.31 -7.60
C GLY A 23 -1.95 -6.70 -8.44
N PHE A 24 -1.23 -5.73 -9.00
CA PHE A 24 0.00 -5.97 -9.76
C PHE A 24 1.20 -6.06 -8.79
N PRO A 25 2.02 -7.11 -8.85
CA PRO A 25 3.15 -7.27 -7.94
C PRO A 25 4.21 -6.17 -8.18
N ARG A 26 4.79 -5.67 -7.08
CA ARG A 26 5.80 -4.60 -7.10
C ARG A 26 6.99 -4.97 -6.22
N ALA A 27 8.18 -4.57 -6.68
CA ALA A 27 9.43 -4.74 -5.93
C ALA A 27 10.20 -3.42 -5.73
N ASP A 28 9.85 -2.38 -6.48
CA ASP A 28 10.48 -1.06 -6.33
C ASP A 28 10.14 -0.44 -4.96
N GLU A 29 11.18 0.00 -4.23
CA GLU A 29 11.03 0.47 -2.85
C GLU A 29 10.21 1.77 -2.77
N THR A 30 10.42 2.69 -3.71
CA THR A 30 9.67 3.95 -3.80
C THR A 30 8.21 3.70 -4.12
N ALA A 31 7.90 2.82 -5.07
CA ALA A 31 6.52 2.46 -5.40
C ALA A 31 5.81 1.76 -4.23
N LEU A 32 6.50 0.85 -3.53
CA LEU A 32 5.96 0.21 -2.33
C LEU A 32 5.70 1.24 -1.22
N PHE A 33 6.63 2.16 -0.99
CA PHE A 33 6.46 3.18 0.03
C PHE A 33 5.35 4.17 -0.31
N GLU A 34 5.21 4.56 -1.59
CA GLU A 34 4.11 5.40 -2.06
C GLU A 34 2.75 4.76 -1.72
N ILE A 35 2.52 3.50 -2.11
CA ILE A 35 1.24 2.83 -1.83
C ILE A 35 1.00 2.75 -0.32
N LEU A 36 2.02 2.38 0.47
CA LEU A 36 1.90 2.35 1.93
C LEU A 36 1.47 3.71 2.51
N ALA A 37 2.05 4.80 2.01
CA ALA A 37 1.71 6.15 2.46
C ALA A 37 0.29 6.54 2.06
N LEU A 38 -0.15 6.21 0.83
CA LEU A 38 -1.52 6.48 0.38
C LEU A 38 -2.55 5.71 1.21
N GLU A 39 -2.27 4.45 1.56
CA GLU A 39 -3.13 3.66 2.44
C GLU A 39 -3.16 4.23 3.88
N VAL A 40 -2.05 4.77 4.39
CA VAL A 40 -2.05 5.50 5.67
C VAL A 40 -2.91 6.77 5.60
N PHE A 41 -2.99 7.41 4.43
CA PHE A 41 -3.83 8.59 4.23
C PHE A 41 -5.32 8.27 4.06
N GLN A 42 -5.67 7.08 3.60
CA GLN A 42 -7.04 6.69 3.24
C GLN A 42 -8.06 6.74 4.41
N PRO A 43 -7.77 6.27 5.64
CA PRO A 43 -8.80 6.09 6.67
C PRO A 43 -9.62 7.36 6.93
N GLY A 44 -10.94 7.27 6.76
CA GLY A 44 -11.86 8.41 6.89
C GLY A 44 -12.07 9.24 5.62
N LEU A 45 -11.55 8.79 4.47
CA LEU A 45 -11.74 9.39 3.15
C LEU A 45 -12.13 8.31 2.12
N SER A 46 -12.71 8.72 0.99
CA SER A 46 -12.84 7.81 -0.14
C SER A 46 -11.49 7.61 -0.85
N TRP A 47 -11.29 6.45 -1.47
CA TRP A 47 -10.10 6.21 -2.29
C TRP A 47 -10.01 7.19 -3.48
N ASP A 48 -11.14 7.63 -4.02
CA ASP A 48 -11.19 8.68 -5.07
C ASP A 48 -10.49 9.97 -4.61
N ILE A 49 -10.71 10.43 -3.37
CA ILE A 49 -10.03 11.61 -2.82
C ILE A 49 -8.52 11.38 -2.74
N VAL A 50 -8.11 10.17 -2.31
CA VAL A 50 -6.68 9.83 -2.20
C VAL A 50 -6.03 9.81 -3.58
N LEU A 51 -6.63 9.10 -4.56
CA LEU A 51 -6.10 9.03 -5.93
C LEU A 51 -6.03 10.40 -6.61
N ARG A 52 -7.05 11.25 -6.44
CA ARG A 52 -7.02 12.62 -6.99
C ARG A 52 -5.93 13.50 -6.36
N LYS A 53 -5.60 13.28 -5.09
CA LYS A 53 -4.51 13.98 -4.39
C LYS A 53 -3.15 13.31 -4.55
N ARG A 54 -3.07 12.11 -5.13
CA ARG A 54 -1.81 11.37 -5.28
C ARG A 54 -0.73 12.19 -6.00
N PRO A 55 -0.98 12.87 -7.13
CA PRO A 55 0.09 13.61 -7.84
C PRO A 55 0.68 14.75 -6.99
N THR A 56 -0.17 15.54 -6.33
CA THR A 56 0.29 16.63 -5.45
C THR A 56 0.97 16.10 -4.20
N THR A 57 0.47 14.98 -3.64
CA THR A 57 1.08 14.32 -2.49
C THR A 57 2.46 13.77 -2.83
N ALA A 58 2.63 13.13 -3.99
CA ALA A 58 3.93 12.66 -4.46
C ALA A 58 4.93 13.81 -4.57
N ILE A 59 4.55 14.94 -5.18
CA ILE A 59 5.42 16.13 -5.26
C ILE A 59 5.80 16.64 -3.85
N ALA A 60 4.81 16.78 -2.97
CA ALA A 60 5.02 17.33 -1.62
C ALA A 60 5.94 16.45 -0.75
N PHE A 61 5.87 15.13 -0.92
CA PHE A 61 6.72 14.12 -0.29
C PHE A 61 7.96 13.76 -1.13
N GLY A 62 8.36 14.61 -2.08
CA GLY A 62 9.63 14.44 -2.79
C GLY A 62 9.70 13.17 -3.63
N GLY A 63 8.59 12.77 -4.25
CA GLY A 63 8.45 11.57 -5.06
C GLY A 63 8.35 10.27 -4.24
N PHE A 64 8.11 10.37 -2.92
CA PHE A 64 8.22 9.23 -2.00
C PHE A 64 9.59 8.55 -2.04
N ASP A 65 10.65 9.32 -2.31
CA ASP A 65 12.00 8.86 -2.05
C ASP A 65 12.17 8.61 -0.54
N VAL A 66 12.49 7.37 -0.17
CA VAL A 66 12.51 6.93 1.23
C VAL A 66 13.52 7.73 2.04
N ASP A 67 14.73 7.94 1.51
CA ASP A 67 15.79 8.65 2.23
C ASP A 67 15.43 10.12 2.46
N ARG A 68 14.89 10.77 1.43
CA ARG A 68 14.43 12.16 1.51
C ARG A 68 13.31 12.31 2.53
N VAL A 69 12.30 11.45 2.49
CA VAL A 69 11.17 11.53 3.43
C VAL A 69 11.60 11.16 4.85
N ALA A 70 12.49 10.17 5.02
CA ALA A 70 13.03 9.79 6.32
C ALA A 70 13.79 10.95 7.01
N ALA A 71 14.45 11.79 6.21
CA ALA A 71 15.18 12.96 6.66
C ALA A 71 14.31 14.18 7.01
N TYR A 72 13.00 14.16 6.74
CA TYR A 72 12.10 15.28 7.03
C TYR A 72 12.08 15.62 8.53
N GLY A 73 12.22 16.90 8.82
CA GLY A 73 12.17 17.48 10.17
C GLY A 73 10.92 18.34 10.40
N ASP A 74 10.90 19.09 11.50
CA ASP A 74 9.74 19.91 11.90
C ASP A 74 9.36 20.96 10.86
N ALA A 75 10.34 21.54 10.16
CA ALA A 75 10.11 22.49 9.08
C ALA A 75 9.36 21.85 7.89
N ASP A 76 9.72 20.61 7.52
CA ASP A 76 9.02 19.86 6.47
C ASP A 76 7.61 19.50 6.90
N VAL A 77 7.41 19.09 8.16
CA VAL A 77 6.07 18.83 8.70
C VAL A 77 5.21 20.09 8.64
N ALA A 78 5.74 21.24 9.06
CA ALA A 78 5.02 22.51 8.98
C ALA A 78 4.66 22.88 7.54
N ARG A 79 5.60 22.72 6.60
CA ARG A 79 5.39 22.93 5.16
C ARG A 79 4.29 22.02 4.62
N LEU A 80 4.33 20.72 4.92
CA LEU A 80 3.34 19.74 4.47
C LEU A 80 1.94 20.06 5.02
N LEU A 81 1.84 20.46 6.30
CA LEU A 81 0.56 20.82 6.91
C LEU A 81 -0.02 22.13 6.38
N ALA A 82 0.80 22.99 5.78
CA ALA A 82 0.34 24.20 5.11
C ALA A 82 -0.14 23.94 3.66
N ASP A 83 0.23 22.81 3.05
CA ASP A 83 -0.06 22.51 1.64
C ASP A 83 -1.51 22.03 1.41
N PRO A 84 -2.38 22.82 0.73
CA PRO A 84 -3.77 22.42 0.46
C PRO A 84 -3.88 21.28 -0.57
N GLY A 85 -2.81 21.02 -1.33
CA GLY A 85 -2.72 19.96 -2.32
C GLY A 85 -2.79 18.56 -1.72
N ILE A 86 -2.40 18.39 -0.46
CA ILE A 86 -2.33 17.06 0.20
C ILE A 86 -3.45 16.83 1.21
N ILE A 87 -3.43 15.66 1.86
CA ILE A 87 -4.27 15.33 3.00
C ILE A 87 -3.58 15.84 4.28
N ARG A 88 -4.03 17.00 4.77
CA ARG A 88 -3.42 17.73 5.90
C ARG A 88 -3.82 17.13 7.26
N ASN A 89 -3.27 15.98 7.59
CA ASN A 89 -3.45 15.36 8.90
C ASN A 89 -2.10 15.16 9.58
N ARG A 90 -1.88 15.86 10.71
CA ARG A 90 -0.60 15.86 11.44
C ARG A 90 -0.15 14.46 11.85
N LEU A 91 -1.06 13.61 12.32
CA LEU A 91 -0.71 12.27 12.78
C LEU A 91 -0.34 11.36 11.61
N LYS A 92 -1.07 11.44 10.49
CA LYS A 92 -0.78 10.65 9.27
C LYS A 92 0.53 11.09 8.61
N VAL A 93 0.78 12.40 8.52
CA VAL A 93 2.07 12.93 8.01
C VAL A 93 3.24 12.43 8.86
N ALA A 94 3.13 12.52 10.20
CA ALA A 94 4.16 12.03 11.10
C ALA A 94 4.37 10.51 10.96
N ALA A 95 3.30 9.75 10.75
CA ALA A 95 3.36 8.30 10.53
C ALA A 95 4.08 7.94 9.24
N VAL A 96 3.79 8.63 8.12
CA VAL A 96 4.47 8.40 6.83
C VAL A 96 5.96 8.67 6.94
N ILE A 97 6.37 9.76 7.59
CA ILE A 97 7.79 10.09 7.83
C ILE A 97 8.46 9.01 8.69
N GLU A 98 7.83 8.58 9.78
CA GLU A 98 8.37 7.53 10.64
C GLU A 98 8.44 6.17 9.90
N ASN A 99 7.48 5.88 9.04
CA ASN A 99 7.49 4.67 8.21
C ASN A 99 8.62 4.70 7.18
N ALA A 100 8.94 5.85 6.59
CA ALA A 100 10.13 6.00 5.74
C ALA A 100 11.41 5.63 6.49
N ARG A 101 11.59 6.13 7.73
CA ARG A 101 12.73 5.79 8.58
C ARG A 101 12.79 4.29 8.91
N ARG A 102 11.63 3.65 9.10
CA ARG A 102 11.54 2.20 9.34
C ARG A 102 11.93 1.41 8.10
N ILE A 103 11.44 1.79 6.93
CA ILE A 103 11.80 1.19 5.65
C ILE A 103 13.31 1.31 5.39
N GLN A 104 13.89 2.49 5.63
CA GLN A 104 15.33 2.71 5.51
C GLN A 104 16.14 1.71 6.36
N ARG A 105 15.69 1.42 7.60
CA ARG A 105 16.33 0.42 8.47
C ARG A 105 16.20 -1.02 7.95
N LEU A 106 15.14 -1.34 7.21
CA LEU A 106 14.97 -2.68 6.62
C LEU A 106 16.03 -3.01 5.56
N ARG A 107 16.68 -1.98 4.98
CA ARG A 107 17.81 -2.19 4.05
C ARG A 107 18.96 -2.92 4.72
N GLU A 108 19.22 -2.65 6.00
CA GLU A 108 20.30 -3.28 6.76
C GLU A 108 19.89 -4.66 7.30
N SER A 109 18.66 -4.81 7.81
CA SER A 109 18.23 -6.06 8.45
C SER A 109 17.74 -7.13 7.48
N ASP A 110 17.15 -6.72 6.35
CA ASP A 110 16.43 -7.62 5.45
C ASP A 110 16.79 -7.43 3.97
N GLY A 111 17.69 -6.48 3.68
CA GLY A 111 18.08 -6.14 2.31
C GLY A 111 17.08 -5.24 1.57
N GLY A 112 16.09 -4.67 2.28
CA GLY A 112 15.14 -3.70 1.74
C GLY A 112 13.68 -4.12 1.91
N PHE A 113 12.75 -3.20 1.64
CA PHE A 113 11.33 -3.42 1.93
C PHE A 113 10.72 -4.58 1.15
N SER A 114 11.04 -4.69 -0.14
CA SER A 114 10.55 -5.79 -0.98
C SER A 114 11.04 -7.16 -0.49
N LEU A 115 12.32 -7.27 -0.10
CA LEU A 115 12.88 -8.52 0.44
C LEU A 115 12.31 -8.85 1.81
N TRP A 116 12.04 -7.84 2.64
CA TRP A 116 11.34 -8.03 3.91
C TRP A 116 9.93 -8.60 3.70
N LEU A 117 9.16 -8.11 2.71
CA LEU A 117 7.85 -8.67 2.36
C LEU A 117 7.98 -10.12 1.89
N ALA A 118 8.91 -10.38 0.97
CA ALA A 118 9.15 -11.72 0.43
C ALA A 118 9.57 -12.72 1.52
N ARG A 119 10.41 -12.30 2.48
CA ARG A 119 10.86 -13.14 3.61
C ARG A 119 9.73 -13.59 4.51
N HIS A 120 8.73 -12.73 4.72
CA HIS A 120 7.62 -13.04 5.61
C HIS A 120 6.47 -13.74 4.89
N HIS A 121 6.39 -13.69 3.57
CA HIS A 121 5.36 -14.41 2.82
C HIS A 121 5.58 -15.94 2.87
N PRO A 122 4.51 -16.76 2.96
CA PRO A 122 3.11 -16.39 3.11
C PRO A 122 2.66 -16.20 4.56
N LEU A 123 1.75 -15.24 4.78
CA LEU A 123 1.00 -15.06 6.02
C LEU A 123 -0.47 -14.82 5.71
N ASN A 124 -1.35 -15.17 6.65
CA ASN A 124 -2.75 -14.77 6.58
C ASN A 124 -2.93 -13.28 6.96
N ARG A 125 -4.14 -12.73 6.75
CA ARG A 125 -4.41 -11.31 6.97
C ARG A 125 -4.15 -10.86 8.42
N ALA A 126 -4.48 -11.69 9.40
CA ALA A 126 -4.30 -11.34 10.82
C ALA A 126 -2.82 -11.30 11.20
N GLU A 127 -2.03 -12.27 10.73
CA GLU A 127 -0.59 -12.36 10.92
C GLU A 127 0.14 -11.18 10.25
N TRP A 128 -0.20 -10.89 8.99
CA TRP A 128 0.30 -9.70 8.30
C TRP A 128 0.00 -8.42 9.06
N THR A 129 -1.25 -8.26 9.53
CA THR A 129 -1.63 -7.06 10.27
C THR A 129 -0.83 -6.94 11.57
N LYS A 130 -0.61 -8.05 12.27
CA LYS A 130 0.24 -8.06 13.47
C LYS A 130 1.67 -7.62 13.14
N LEU A 131 2.29 -8.24 12.13
CA LEU A 131 3.64 -7.92 11.69
C LEU A 131 3.80 -6.44 11.32
N PHE A 132 2.85 -5.90 10.55
CA PHE A 132 2.87 -4.48 10.16
C PHE A 132 2.66 -3.53 11.34
N ARG A 133 1.82 -3.87 12.33
CA ARG A 133 1.66 -3.04 13.56
C ARG A 133 2.93 -3.00 14.40
N ASP A 134 3.63 -4.12 14.49
CA ASP A 134 4.88 -4.21 15.23
C ASP A 134 5.99 -3.43 14.50
N THR A 135 5.93 -3.39 13.16
CA THR A 135 6.99 -2.82 12.31
C THR A 135 6.75 -1.36 11.92
N PHE A 136 5.52 -0.90 11.72
CA PHE A 136 5.16 0.42 11.18
C PHE A 136 4.10 1.15 12.01
N LYS A 137 3.87 2.44 11.71
CA LYS A 137 2.87 3.30 12.34
C LYS A 137 1.62 3.39 11.47
N PHE A 138 0.45 3.53 12.12
CA PHE A 138 -0.86 3.65 11.46
C PHE A 138 -1.29 2.42 10.64
N MET A 139 -0.91 1.22 11.10
CA MET A 139 -1.22 -0.04 10.43
C MET A 139 -2.47 -0.72 10.98
N GLY A 140 -3.64 -0.24 10.58
CA GLY A 140 -4.91 -0.93 10.83
C GLY A 140 -5.12 -2.14 9.91
N PRO A 141 -6.05 -3.07 10.23
CA PRO A 141 -6.34 -4.23 9.38
C PRO A 141 -6.74 -3.86 7.94
N GLU A 142 -7.48 -2.77 7.76
CA GLU A 142 -7.88 -2.26 6.43
C GLU A 142 -6.66 -1.76 5.65
N VAL A 143 -5.86 -0.87 6.25
CA VAL A 143 -4.63 -0.31 5.65
C VAL A 143 -3.68 -1.42 5.21
N VAL A 144 -3.42 -2.40 6.08
CA VAL A 144 -2.52 -3.52 5.77
C VAL A 144 -3.12 -4.42 4.70
N GLY A 145 -4.43 -4.69 4.80
CA GLY A 145 -5.15 -5.51 3.83
C GLY A 145 -5.10 -4.93 2.42
N GLU A 146 -5.45 -3.66 2.25
CA GLU A 146 -5.43 -2.98 0.96
C GLU A 146 -4.00 -2.85 0.41
N PHE A 147 -3.02 -2.50 1.25
CA PHE A 147 -1.61 -2.47 0.85
C PHE A 147 -1.15 -3.82 0.26
N LEU A 148 -1.45 -4.93 0.95
CA LEU A 148 -1.01 -6.25 0.51
C LEU A 148 -1.79 -6.77 -0.70
N MET A 149 -3.10 -6.49 -0.79
CA MET A 149 -3.88 -6.80 -1.99
C MET A 149 -3.38 -6.00 -3.19
N CYS A 150 -3.13 -4.71 -3.02
CA CYS A 150 -2.59 -3.84 -4.08
C CYS A 150 -1.27 -4.37 -4.63
N ASN A 151 -0.38 -4.87 -3.76
CA ASN A 151 0.96 -5.34 -4.14
C ASN A 151 1.05 -6.85 -4.41
N GLY A 152 -0.07 -7.56 -4.47
CA GLY A 152 -0.11 -8.98 -4.85
C GLY A 152 0.34 -9.98 -3.77
N TYR A 153 0.37 -9.58 -2.50
CA TYR A 153 0.67 -10.47 -1.37
C TYR A 153 -0.58 -11.10 -0.74
N LEU A 154 -1.76 -10.53 -1.00
CA LEU A 154 -3.06 -11.11 -0.64
C LEU A 154 -3.99 -11.22 -1.86
N PRO A 155 -4.87 -12.23 -1.92
CA PRO A 155 -5.93 -12.31 -2.92
C PRO A 155 -7.01 -11.25 -2.66
N GLY A 156 -7.83 -10.97 -3.68
CA GLY A 156 -9.04 -10.15 -3.53
C GLY A 156 -9.04 -8.84 -4.32
N ALA A 157 -7.91 -8.45 -4.93
CA ALA A 157 -7.86 -7.23 -5.75
C ALA A 157 -8.79 -7.28 -6.97
N HIS A 158 -8.88 -8.45 -7.61
CA HIS A 158 -9.74 -8.68 -8.78
C HIS A 158 -10.48 -10.01 -8.66
N ARG A 159 -11.75 -10.03 -9.06
CA ARG A 159 -12.48 -11.29 -9.26
C ARG A 159 -11.99 -12.01 -10.51
N GLN A 160 -12.12 -13.33 -10.54
CA GLN A 160 -11.67 -14.15 -11.68
C GLN A 160 -12.33 -13.77 -13.02
N SER A 161 -13.56 -13.26 -12.99
CA SER A 161 -14.27 -12.79 -14.18
C SER A 161 -13.86 -11.39 -14.64
N CYS A 162 -12.97 -10.70 -13.92
CA CYS A 162 -12.43 -9.42 -14.33
C CYS A 162 -11.47 -9.61 -15.52
N PRO A 163 -11.57 -8.81 -16.60
CA PRO A 163 -10.65 -8.91 -17.74
C PRO A 163 -9.18 -8.60 -17.39
N VAL A 164 -8.94 -7.92 -16.26
CA VAL A 164 -7.58 -7.66 -15.74
C VAL A 164 -6.99 -8.88 -15.03
N TYR A 165 -7.83 -9.76 -14.48
CA TYR A 165 -7.37 -10.91 -13.69
C TYR A 165 -6.38 -11.82 -14.46
N PRO A 166 -6.62 -12.22 -15.72
CA PRO A 166 -5.65 -12.98 -16.50
C PRO A 166 -4.32 -12.27 -16.73
N ARG A 167 -4.29 -10.92 -16.72
CA ARG A 167 -3.04 -10.15 -16.86
C ARG A 167 -2.21 -10.25 -15.58
N ILE A 168 -2.85 -10.12 -14.43
CA ILE A 168 -2.20 -10.29 -13.12
C ILE A 168 -1.74 -11.75 -12.97
N ALA A 169 -2.58 -12.73 -13.30
CA ALA A 169 -2.24 -14.15 -13.18
C ALA A 169 -0.97 -14.54 -13.97
N LYS A 170 -0.76 -13.93 -15.15
CA LYS A 170 0.46 -14.14 -15.96
C LYS A 170 1.73 -13.60 -15.30
N LEU A 171 1.61 -12.65 -14.38
CA LEU A 171 2.73 -12.11 -13.61
C LEU A 171 3.07 -13.00 -12.40
N ASP A 172 2.27 -14.04 -12.15
CA ASP A 172 2.46 -14.99 -11.05
C ASP A 172 2.68 -14.28 -9.70
N PRO A 173 1.72 -13.49 -9.21
CA PRO A 173 1.90 -12.69 -8.01
C PRO A 173 2.11 -13.58 -6.78
N PRO A 174 2.79 -13.10 -5.72
CA PRO A 174 3.11 -13.91 -4.54
C PRO A 174 1.94 -14.71 -3.97
N TRP A 175 0.73 -14.13 -3.91
CA TRP A 175 -0.44 -14.84 -3.39
C TRP A 175 -0.85 -16.08 -4.20
N MET A 176 -0.53 -16.17 -5.49
CA MET A 176 -0.80 -17.34 -6.33
C MET A 176 0.26 -18.45 -6.20
N GLN A 177 1.42 -18.15 -5.61
CA GLN A 177 2.56 -19.08 -5.49
C GLN A 177 2.46 -20.02 -4.28
N VAL A 178 1.37 -19.95 -3.51
CA VAL A 178 1.21 -20.66 -2.24
C VAL A 178 -0.14 -21.36 -2.15
N ASP A 179 -0.28 -22.25 -1.16
CA ASP A 179 -1.55 -22.88 -0.84
C ASP A 179 -2.58 -21.82 -0.45
N GLN A 180 -3.69 -21.77 -1.19
CA GLN A 180 -4.77 -20.81 -0.98
C GLN A 180 -5.47 -20.98 0.36
N GLY A 181 -5.39 -22.17 0.97
CA GLY A 181 -5.96 -22.46 2.28
C GLY A 181 -5.35 -21.66 3.44
N ILE A 182 -4.23 -20.95 3.22
CA ILE A 182 -3.67 -19.98 4.18
C ILE A 182 -4.58 -18.74 4.31
N TYR A 183 -5.33 -18.41 3.25
CA TYR A 183 -6.22 -17.24 3.21
C TYR A 183 -7.66 -17.55 3.63
N ASP A 184 -7.96 -18.81 3.95
CA ASP A 184 -9.29 -19.21 4.43
C ASP A 184 -9.48 -18.80 5.89
N ASP A 185 -10.29 -17.76 6.12
CA ASP A 185 -10.64 -17.27 7.46
C ASP A 185 -11.31 -18.32 8.37
N LYS A 186 -11.72 -19.47 7.82
CA LYS A 186 -12.40 -20.57 8.54
C LYS A 186 -11.47 -21.46 9.38
N LYS A 187 -10.14 -21.35 9.25
CA LYS A 187 -9.19 -22.17 10.02
C LYS A 187 -8.63 -21.50 11.28
N ASN A 188 -8.97 -20.24 11.53
CA ASN A 188 -8.42 -19.43 12.63
C ASN A 188 -9.44 -19.11 13.74
N ASN A 189 -10.48 -19.94 13.92
CA ASN A 189 -11.41 -19.85 15.04
C ASN A 189 -11.65 -21.21 15.69
#